data_AF-A0A2U9P3Q4-F1
#
_entry.id   AF-A0A2U9P3Q4-F1
#
_cell.length_a   1.000
_cell.length_b   1.000
_cell.length_c   1.000
_cell.angle_alpha   90.00
_cell.angle_beta   90.00
_cell.angle_gamma   90.00
#
_symmetry.space_group_name_H-M   'P 1'
#
loop_
_entity.id
_entity.type
_entity.pdbx_description
1 polymer ?
#
loop_
_entity_poly.entity_id
_entity_poly.type
_entity_poly.pdbx_seq_one_letter_code
_entity_poly.pdbx_strand_id
1 'polypeptide(L)'
;MGRKILGVGLVVVGVLVSAGCSSSGGDRDAGGKGAASPAASVLPQKLAKPGGGAPVLEADASPAAGAAFSEQLEYELRGRTLKMAGAPGATTATCPDGLESSKGTTTTCSVTYDGLKVEWTVRIGDNAAWSDQYVQYEATPNSGILTRDGVARLLYGNYSTMDYALCNDIPAAALVPLNTESKYRCEIVFPGKQPTGYASPVRATEAGPRAA
;
A
#
# COMPACT_ATOMS: atom_id res chain seq x y z
N MET A 1 1.37 -49.31 24.18
CA MET A 1 1.02 -48.53 25.39
C MET A 1 -0.10 -47.58 25.03
N GLY A 2 -1.29 -47.83 25.56
CA GLY A 2 -2.50 -47.10 25.20
C GLY A 2 -2.77 -45.92 26.13
N ARG A 3 -3.62 -45.01 25.65
CA ARG A 3 -4.51 -44.21 26.51
C ARG A 3 -5.82 -43.96 25.75
N LYS A 4 -6.88 -44.60 26.26
CA LYS A 4 -8.28 -44.29 26.01
C LYS A 4 -8.72 -43.24 27.05
N ILE A 5 -9.53 -42.27 26.67
CA ILE A 5 -10.38 -41.52 27.59
C ILE A 5 -11.79 -41.40 26.99
N LEU A 6 -12.73 -42.16 27.56
CA LEU A 6 -14.17 -41.89 27.61
C LEU A 6 -14.38 -40.72 28.61
N GLY A 7 -15.40 -39.87 28.61
CA GLY A 7 -16.70 -39.78 27.95
C GLY A 7 -17.65 -38.93 28.82
N VAL A 8 -18.85 -38.65 28.28
CA VAL A 8 -20.15 -38.39 28.98
C VAL A 8 -20.38 -37.04 29.70
N GLY A 9 -21.54 -36.42 29.41
CA GLY A 9 -22.22 -35.50 30.34
C GLY A 9 -23.34 -34.63 29.74
N LEU A 10 -24.60 -34.98 30.02
CA LEU A 10 -25.88 -34.43 29.53
C LEU A 10 -26.36 -33.13 30.25
N VAL A 11 -27.08 -32.27 29.50
CA VAL A 11 -28.40 -31.59 29.75
C VAL A 11 -28.78 -31.07 31.15
N VAL A 12 -29.27 -29.80 31.23
CA VAL A 12 -30.56 -29.41 31.89
C VAL A 12 -31.13 -28.12 31.27
N VAL A 13 -32.45 -28.17 31.01
CA VAL A 13 -33.38 -27.11 30.56
C VAL A 13 -33.95 -26.32 31.75
N GLY A 14 -34.26 -25.02 31.58
CA GLY A 14 -35.05 -24.26 32.55
C GLY A 14 -35.69 -23.00 31.97
N VAL A 15 -36.96 -23.10 31.59
CA VAL A 15 -37.86 -21.99 31.20
C VAL A 15 -38.47 -21.39 32.48
N LEU A 16 -38.55 -20.06 32.57
CA LEU A 16 -39.47 -19.36 33.48
C LEU A 16 -40.21 -18.25 32.73
N VAL A 17 -41.52 -18.48 32.56
CA VAL A 17 -42.52 -17.52 32.07
C VAL A 17 -42.95 -16.65 33.25
N SER A 18 -43.04 -15.34 33.05
CA SER A 18 -43.87 -14.46 33.89
C SER A 18 -44.80 -13.65 33.00
N ALA A 19 -46.10 -13.78 33.27
CA ALA A 19 -47.19 -13.09 32.61
C ALA A 19 -47.83 -12.07 33.56
N GLY A 20 -48.34 -10.99 32.99
CA GLY A 20 -49.34 -10.07 33.57
C GLY A 20 -48.84 -8.62 33.66
N CYS A 21 -49.67 -7.59 33.51
CA CYS A 21 -50.98 -7.42 32.91
C CYS A 21 -51.21 -5.91 32.68
N SER A 22 -52.01 -5.59 31.67
CA SER A 22 -52.56 -4.31 31.18
C SER A 22 -52.64 -3.08 32.10
N SER A 23 -52.40 -1.89 31.53
CA SER A 23 -53.32 -0.73 31.58
C SER A 23 -53.06 0.28 30.46
N SER A 24 -54.15 0.71 29.82
CA SER A 24 -54.22 1.66 28.71
C SER A 24 -53.86 3.10 29.11
N GLY A 25 -53.18 3.82 28.22
CA GLY A 25 -53.01 5.27 28.26
C GLY A 25 -52.21 5.72 27.06
N GLY A 26 -52.79 6.58 26.21
CA GLY A 26 -52.16 7.09 25.00
C GLY A 26 -50.94 7.95 25.31
N ASP A 27 -49.96 7.95 24.41
CA ASP A 27 -49.71 9.11 23.55
C ASP A 27 -48.66 8.73 22.52
N ARG A 28 -48.96 9.07 21.27
CA ARG A 28 -47.99 9.08 20.18
C ARG A 28 -47.18 10.35 20.37
N ASP A 29 -45.91 10.25 20.73
CA ASP A 29 -44.97 11.27 20.32
C ASP A 29 -43.56 10.74 20.09
N ALA A 30 -43.09 11.09 18.90
CA ALA A 30 -41.80 10.81 18.35
C ALA A 30 -40.71 11.61 19.09
N GLY A 31 -39.53 11.02 19.25
CA GLY A 31 -38.41 11.79 19.80
C GLY A 31 -37.14 11.04 20.13
N GLY A 32 -36.96 9.81 19.64
CA GLY A 32 -35.66 9.16 19.70
C GLY A 32 -34.71 9.82 18.70
N LYS A 33 -34.05 10.91 19.11
CA LYS A 33 -32.89 11.47 18.41
C LYS A 33 -31.76 10.44 18.46
N GLY A 34 -31.82 9.46 17.57
CA GLY A 34 -30.62 8.75 17.14
C GLY A 34 -29.68 9.80 16.60
N ALA A 35 -28.53 9.97 17.26
CA ALA A 35 -27.49 10.87 16.77
C ALA A 35 -27.20 10.49 15.31
N ALA A 36 -27.53 11.39 14.39
CA ALA A 36 -27.22 11.21 13.00
C ALA A 36 -25.72 10.93 12.91
N SER A 37 -25.35 9.78 12.35
CA SER A 37 -23.97 9.53 11.97
C SER A 37 -23.50 10.74 11.16
N PRO A 38 -22.33 11.32 11.44
CA PRO A 38 -21.84 12.46 10.67
C PRO A 38 -21.90 12.08 9.20
N ALA A 39 -22.56 12.93 8.40
CA ALA A 39 -22.66 12.72 6.97
C ALA A 39 -21.24 12.54 6.43
N ALA A 40 -21.00 11.39 5.77
CA ALA A 40 -19.70 11.09 5.22
C ALA A 40 -19.31 12.20 4.25
N SER A 41 -18.21 12.90 4.54
CA SER A 41 -17.79 14.06 3.75
C SER A 41 -17.21 13.58 2.43
N VAL A 42 -17.74 14.09 1.32
CA VAL A 42 -17.20 13.85 -0.03
C VAL A 42 -15.74 14.33 -0.09
N LEU A 43 -14.86 13.48 -0.62
CA LEU A 43 -13.44 13.77 -0.72
C LEU A 43 -13.15 14.81 -1.83
N PRO A 44 -12.20 15.75 -1.61
CA PRO A 44 -12.06 16.94 -2.46
C PRO A 44 -11.30 16.69 -3.76
N GLN A 45 -10.40 15.71 -3.82
CA GLN A 45 -9.46 15.55 -4.93
C GLN A 45 -9.93 14.47 -5.90
N LYS A 46 -10.49 14.88 -7.05
CA LYS A 46 -10.73 13.95 -8.16
C LYS A 46 -9.41 13.57 -8.83
N LEU A 47 -9.13 12.27 -8.96
CA LEU A 47 -7.94 11.80 -9.65
C LEU A 47 -8.10 11.86 -11.17
N ALA A 48 -7.08 12.38 -11.85
CA ALA A 48 -6.99 12.30 -13.30
C ALA A 48 -6.83 10.84 -13.75
N LYS A 49 -7.52 10.46 -14.83
CA LYS A 49 -7.30 9.16 -15.47
C LYS A 49 -5.91 9.15 -16.11
N PRO A 50 -5.03 8.19 -15.78
CA PRO A 50 -3.73 8.09 -16.44
C PRO A 50 -3.89 7.92 -17.94
N GLY A 51 -2.92 8.44 -18.71
CA GLY A 51 -2.85 8.20 -20.15
C GLY A 51 -2.80 6.70 -20.47
N GLY A 52 -3.26 6.32 -21.67
CA GLY A 52 -3.19 4.94 -22.13
C GLY A 52 -1.74 4.44 -22.20
N GLY A 53 -1.49 3.22 -21.73
CA GLY A 53 -0.17 2.58 -21.73
C GLY A 53 0.43 2.37 -20.34
N ALA A 54 1.31 1.38 -20.23
CA ALA A 54 2.11 1.18 -19.02
C ALA A 54 3.10 2.34 -18.84
N PRO A 55 3.27 2.87 -17.62
CA PRO A 55 4.30 3.88 -17.39
C PRO A 55 5.70 3.28 -17.61
N VAL A 56 6.62 4.09 -18.11
CA VAL A 56 8.04 3.75 -18.11
C VAL A 56 8.55 3.88 -16.67
N LEU A 57 8.85 2.74 -16.03
CA LEU A 57 9.34 2.66 -14.64
C LEU A 57 10.74 2.06 -14.61
N GLU A 58 11.56 2.51 -15.55
CA GLU A 58 12.97 2.15 -15.67
C GLU A 58 13.81 3.39 -15.36
N ALA A 59 14.95 3.18 -14.71
CA ALA A 59 15.86 4.27 -14.41
C ALA A 59 16.45 4.83 -15.70
N ASP A 60 16.60 6.15 -15.76
CA ASP A 60 17.29 6.79 -16.87
C ASP A 60 18.79 6.46 -16.84
N ALA A 61 19.40 6.37 -18.02
CA ALA A 61 20.83 6.16 -18.23
C ALA A 61 21.39 4.90 -17.52
N SER A 62 21.47 3.80 -18.28
CA SER A 62 22.15 2.58 -17.85
C SER A 62 23.64 2.83 -17.63
N PRO A 63 24.25 2.20 -16.62
CA PRO A 63 25.70 2.20 -16.46
C PRO A 63 26.39 1.57 -17.67
N ALA A 64 27.66 1.94 -17.88
CA ALA A 64 28.49 1.40 -18.95
C ALA A 64 28.79 -0.10 -18.74
N ALA A 65 29.16 -0.81 -19.81
CA ALA A 65 29.65 -2.18 -19.69
C ALA A 65 30.93 -2.22 -18.81
N GLY A 66 30.93 -3.04 -17.76
CA GLY A 66 32.04 -3.12 -16.80
C GLY A 66 32.05 -2.03 -15.72
N ALA A 67 30.98 -1.25 -15.59
CA ALA A 67 30.75 -0.34 -14.47
C ALA A 67 30.93 -1.02 -13.11
N ALA A 68 31.32 -0.24 -12.11
CA ALA A 68 31.50 -0.75 -10.75
C ALA A 68 30.19 -1.33 -10.20
N PHE A 69 30.30 -2.28 -9.26
CA PHE A 69 29.13 -2.91 -8.64
C PHE A 69 28.18 -1.86 -8.01
N SER A 70 28.74 -0.83 -7.35
CA SER A 70 27.96 0.28 -6.78
C SER A 70 27.13 1.02 -7.83
N GLU A 71 27.68 1.31 -9.00
CA GLU A 71 26.98 2.01 -10.09
C GLU A 71 25.83 1.15 -10.66
N GLN A 72 26.05 -0.16 -10.77
CA GLN A 72 25.00 -1.10 -11.17
C GLN A 72 23.88 -1.17 -10.12
N LEU A 73 24.24 -1.30 -8.85
CA LEU A 73 23.29 -1.33 -7.75
C LEU A 73 22.47 -0.03 -7.68
N GLU A 74 23.11 1.13 -7.83
CA GLU A 74 22.44 2.43 -7.89
C GLU A 74 21.42 2.53 -9.02
N TYR A 75 21.76 2.05 -10.21
CA TYR A 75 20.82 1.97 -11.34
C TYR A 75 19.61 1.08 -11.01
N GLU A 76 19.84 -0.09 -10.44
CA GLU A 76 18.75 -1.00 -10.08
C GLU A 76 17.86 -0.44 -8.97
N LEU A 77 18.44 0.22 -7.96
CA LEU A 77 17.69 0.85 -6.86
C LEU A 77 16.84 2.04 -7.34
N ARG A 78 17.31 2.81 -8.33
CA ARG A 78 16.49 3.84 -9.00
C ARG A 78 15.26 3.20 -9.66
N GLY A 79 15.45 2.12 -10.41
CA GLY A 79 14.35 1.38 -11.05
C GLY A 79 13.36 0.80 -10.04
N ARG A 80 13.85 0.21 -8.93
CA ARG A 80 13.00 -0.27 -7.84
C ARG A 80 12.21 0.87 -7.19
N THR A 81 12.81 2.04 -7.04
CA THR A 81 12.14 3.23 -6.48
C THR A 81 11.04 3.75 -7.39
N LEU A 82 11.24 3.77 -8.71
CA LEU A 82 10.18 4.09 -9.69
C LEU A 82 9.01 3.09 -9.60
N LYS A 83 9.31 1.79 -9.50
CA LYS A 83 8.29 0.74 -9.32
C LYS A 83 7.52 0.91 -8.01
N MET A 84 8.21 1.21 -6.92
CA MET A 84 7.61 1.50 -5.62
C MET A 84 6.71 2.73 -5.65
N ALA A 85 7.09 3.78 -6.39
CA ALA A 85 6.27 4.97 -6.59
C ALA A 85 5.05 4.72 -7.49
N GLY A 86 5.13 3.73 -8.38
CA GLY A 86 4.10 3.39 -9.36
C GLY A 86 3.88 4.46 -10.43
N ALA A 87 4.80 5.41 -10.56
CA ALA A 87 4.72 6.55 -11.48
C ALA A 87 6.12 6.96 -11.96
N PRO A 88 6.22 7.58 -13.15
CA PRO A 88 7.46 8.21 -13.60
C PRO A 88 7.85 9.38 -12.68
N GLY A 89 9.16 9.56 -12.47
CA GLY A 89 9.72 10.66 -11.68
C GLY A 89 11.24 10.74 -11.83
N ALA A 90 11.83 11.86 -11.45
CA ALA A 90 13.28 12.02 -11.46
C ALA A 90 13.88 11.21 -10.31
N THR A 91 14.90 10.40 -10.60
CA THR A 91 15.59 9.60 -9.58
C THR A 91 17.10 9.73 -9.63
N THR A 92 17.72 9.77 -8.45
CA THR A 92 19.16 9.64 -8.27
C THR A 92 19.44 8.59 -7.21
N ALA A 93 20.60 7.95 -7.24
CA ALA A 93 21.02 7.02 -6.19
C ALA A 93 22.48 7.25 -5.83
N THR A 94 22.83 6.94 -4.59
CA THR A 94 24.18 7.01 -4.07
C THR A 94 24.36 5.89 -3.06
N CYS A 95 25.26 4.97 -3.34
CA CYS A 95 25.75 3.96 -2.43
C CYS A 95 27.11 4.38 -1.86
N PRO A 96 27.60 3.76 -0.77
CA PRO A 96 28.92 4.07 -0.25
C PRO A 96 30.04 3.78 -1.26
N ASP A 97 31.07 4.64 -1.25
CA ASP A 97 32.25 4.48 -2.10
C ASP A 97 32.96 3.16 -1.83
N GLY A 98 33.47 2.52 -2.88
CA GLY A 98 34.20 1.25 -2.77
C GLY A 98 33.34 0.08 -2.31
N LEU A 99 32.01 0.17 -2.49
CA LEU A 99 31.11 -0.96 -2.23
C LEU A 99 31.41 -2.11 -3.21
N GLU A 100 32.05 -3.14 -2.69
CA GLU A 100 32.32 -4.39 -3.40
C GLU A 100 31.17 -5.39 -3.24
N SER A 101 31.05 -6.31 -4.19
CA SER A 101 30.02 -7.37 -4.21
C SER A 101 30.31 -8.52 -3.22
N SER A 102 30.91 -8.23 -2.08
CA SER A 102 31.35 -9.21 -1.09
C SER A 102 30.17 -9.77 -0.30
N LYS A 103 30.04 -11.11 -0.28
CA LYS A 103 28.99 -11.83 0.46
C LYS A 103 28.91 -11.38 1.92
N GLY A 104 27.69 -11.20 2.42
CA GLY A 104 27.40 -10.88 3.83
C GLY A 104 27.53 -9.39 4.15
N THR A 105 28.04 -8.58 3.21
CA THR A 105 28.06 -7.13 3.33
C THR A 105 26.64 -6.60 3.42
N THR A 106 26.38 -5.79 4.44
CA THR A 106 25.16 -5.00 4.56
C THR A 106 25.54 -3.53 4.46
N THR A 107 24.85 -2.80 3.60
CA THR A 107 25.12 -1.39 3.33
C THR A 107 23.81 -0.63 3.19
N THR A 108 23.89 0.70 3.25
CA THR A 108 22.75 1.58 3.04
C THR A 108 23.03 2.48 1.86
N CYS A 109 22.16 2.41 0.84
CA CYS A 109 22.18 3.33 -0.29
C CYS A 109 21.05 4.36 -0.13
N SER A 110 21.31 5.60 -0.53
CA SER A 110 20.33 6.68 -0.56
C SER A 110 19.80 6.85 -1.98
N VAL A 111 18.50 6.78 -2.17
CA VAL A 111 17.83 7.04 -3.46
C VAL A 111 16.92 8.25 -3.30
N THR A 112 16.87 9.12 -4.31
CA THR A 112 15.87 10.19 -4.37
C THR A 112 14.81 9.90 -5.43
N TYR A 113 13.58 10.34 -5.17
CA TYR A 113 12.47 10.38 -6.12
C TYR A 113 11.82 11.76 -6.03
N ASP A 114 11.91 12.57 -7.09
CA ASP A 114 11.40 13.95 -7.11
C ASP A 114 11.80 14.77 -5.86
N GLY A 115 13.04 14.57 -5.39
CA GLY A 115 13.59 15.22 -4.19
C GLY A 115 13.27 14.53 -2.86
N LEU A 116 12.40 13.53 -2.82
CA LEU A 116 12.16 12.70 -1.63
C LEU A 116 13.27 11.67 -1.47
N LYS A 117 13.95 11.68 -0.32
CA LYS A 117 15.02 10.72 -0.01
C LYS A 117 14.44 9.45 0.64
N VAL A 118 14.77 8.29 0.07
CA VAL A 118 14.50 6.95 0.60
C VAL A 118 15.83 6.25 0.86
N GLU A 119 15.98 5.63 2.02
CA GLU A 119 17.15 4.80 2.29
C GLU A 119 16.81 3.33 2.04
N TRP A 120 17.70 2.67 1.31
CA TRP A 120 17.61 1.26 0.97
C TRP A 120 18.71 0.51 1.71
N THR A 121 18.30 -0.39 2.60
CA THR A 121 19.22 -1.36 3.21
C THR A 121 19.45 -2.47 2.20
N VAL A 122 20.69 -2.64 1.77
CA VAL A 122 21.11 -3.66 0.81
C VAL A 122 21.92 -4.72 1.54
N ARG A 123 21.52 -5.98 1.37
CA ARG A 123 22.22 -7.15 1.90
C ARG A 123 22.74 -7.99 0.72
N ILE A 124 24.05 -8.04 0.59
CA ILE A 124 24.73 -8.79 -0.47
C ILE A 124 24.79 -10.27 -0.07
N GLY A 125 24.21 -11.11 -0.93
CA GLY A 125 24.09 -12.55 -0.75
C GLY A 125 25.21 -13.33 -1.42
N ASP A 126 24.91 -14.58 -1.73
CA ASP A 126 25.78 -15.47 -2.50
C ASP A 126 25.79 -15.11 -3.99
N ASN A 127 26.79 -15.62 -4.69
CA ASN A 127 26.75 -15.67 -6.15
C ASN A 127 25.54 -16.51 -6.59
N ALA A 128 25.00 -16.19 -7.76
CA ALA A 128 23.91 -16.93 -8.34
C ALA A 128 24.33 -18.38 -8.61
N ALA A 129 23.44 -19.33 -8.35
CA ALA A 129 23.73 -20.76 -8.57
C ALA A 129 24.15 -21.10 -10.02
N TRP A 130 23.83 -20.23 -10.98
CA TRP A 130 24.11 -20.38 -12.40
C TRP A 130 25.31 -19.56 -12.90
N SER A 131 25.91 -18.69 -12.07
CA SER A 131 27.10 -17.92 -12.45
C SER A 131 27.87 -17.36 -11.26
N ASP A 132 29.20 -17.43 -11.33
CA ASP A 132 30.15 -16.81 -10.41
C ASP A 132 30.30 -15.29 -10.59
N GLN A 133 29.77 -14.74 -11.68
CA GLN A 133 29.83 -13.30 -12.01
C GLN A 133 28.59 -12.53 -11.57
N TYR A 134 27.51 -13.22 -11.20
CA TYR A 134 26.26 -12.59 -10.79
C TYR A 134 26.09 -12.72 -9.28
N VAL A 135 26.01 -11.59 -8.60
CA VAL A 135 25.80 -11.56 -7.15
C VAL A 135 24.33 -11.33 -6.84
N GLN A 136 23.76 -12.16 -5.98
CA GLN A 136 22.41 -11.93 -5.48
C GLN A 136 22.45 -10.89 -4.37
N TYR A 137 21.45 -10.03 -4.31
CA TYR A 137 21.29 -9.12 -3.19
C TYR A 137 19.81 -8.90 -2.89
N GLU A 138 19.53 -8.62 -1.62
CA GLU A 138 18.25 -8.15 -1.14
C GLU A 138 18.34 -6.65 -0.89
N ALA A 139 17.30 -5.90 -1.24
CA ALA A 139 17.24 -4.47 -1.00
C ALA A 139 15.87 -4.11 -0.46
N THR A 140 15.84 -3.56 0.76
CA THR A 140 14.60 -3.21 1.48
C THR A 140 14.59 -1.71 1.75
N PRO A 141 13.57 -0.97 1.31
CA PRO A 141 13.47 0.45 1.59
C PRO A 141 12.96 0.68 3.02
N ASN A 142 13.43 1.74 3.67
CA ASN A 142 12.97 2.13 5.01
C ASN A 142 11.56 2.77 5.01
N SER A 143 11.09 3.19 3.83
CA SER A 143 9.83 3.91 3.63
C SER A 143 9.29 3.62 2.24
N GLY A 144 7.96 3.73 2.09
CA GLY A 144 7.31 3.65 0.80
C GLY A 144 7.09 5.03 0.20
N ILE A 145 6.88 5.09 -1.12
CA ILE A 145 6.44 6.30 -1.82
C ILE A 145 5.00 6.10 -2.27
N LEU A 146 4.13 7.05 -1.92
CA LEU A 146 2.82 7.20 -2.56
C LEU A 146 2.82 8.42 -3.46
N THR A 147 2.52 8.21 -4.73
CA THR A 147 2.31 9.28 -5.71
C THR A 147 0.85 9.37 -6.07
N ARG A 148 0.36 10.58 -6.39
CA ARG A 148 -1.00 10.75 -6.90
C ARG A 148 -1.22 9.97 -8.19
N ASP A 149 -0.25 9.99 -9.11
CA ASP A 149 -0.32 9.26 -10.37
C ASP A 149 -0.30 7.74 -10.16
N GLY A 150 0.56 7.23 -9.27
CA GLY A 150 0.63 5.81 -8.95
C GLY A 150 -0.66 5.29 -8.31
N VAL A 151 -1.29 6.08 -7.43
CA VAL A 151 -2.61 5.73 -6.88
C VAL A 151 -3.69 5.77 -7.98
N ALA A 152 -3.65 6.75 -8.88
CA ALA A 152 -4.56 6.77 -10.02
C ALA A 152 -4.39 5.52 -10.90
N ARG A 153 -3.15 5.13 -11.22
CA ARG A 153 -2.84 3.93 -12.01
C ARG A 153 -3.30 2.65 -11.32
N LEU A 154 -3.12 2.54 -10.01
CA LEU A 154 -3.67 1.45 -9.22
C LEU A 154 -5.19 1.35 -9.40
N LEU A 155 -5.91 2.46 -9.20
CA LEU A 155 -7.37 2.44 -9.21
C LEU A 155 -7.93 2.22 -10.61
N TYR A 156 -7.48 2.98 -11.62
CA TYR A 156 -7.93 2.80 -13.01
C TYR A 156 -7.45 1.47 -13.61
N GLY A 157 -6.34 0.91 -13.13
CA GLY A 157 -5.86 -0.42 -13.55
C GLY A 157 -6.68 -1.57 -12.97
N ASN A 158 -7.16 -1.44 -11.74
CA ASN A 158 -7.94 -2.49 -11.07
C ASN A 158 -9.45 -2.40 -11.31
N TYR A 159 -9.97 -1.20 -11.59
CA TYR A 159 -11.41 -0.93 -11.72
C TYR A 159 -11.71 -0.35 -13.11
N SER A 160 -11.76 -1.23 -14.11
CA SER A 160 -11.97 -0.84 -15.53
C SER A 160 -13.33 -0.17 -15.79
N THR A 161 -14.31 -0.37 -14.92
CA THR A 161 -15.68 0.15 -15.05
C THR A 161 -15.96 1.37 -14.18
N MET A 162 -14.98 1.90 -13.44
CA MET A 162 -15.21 3.12 -12.66
C MET A 162 -15.30 4.35 -13.56
N ASP A 163 -16.08 5.34 -13.13
CA ASP A 163 -16.16 6.64 -13.79
C ASP A 163 -15.02 7.54 -13.31
N TYR A 164 -14.85 7.64 -11.99
CA TYR A 164 -13.75 8.38 -11.37
C TYR A 164 -13.44 7.92 -9.96
N ALA A 165 -12.32 8.41 -9.41
CA ALA A 165 -11.96 8.26 -8.01
C ALA A 165 -11.84 9.64 -7.34
N LEU A 166 -12.33 9.75 -6.10
CA LEU A 166 -12.13 10.90 -5.23
C LEU A 166 -11.21 10.50 -4.08
N CYS A 167 -10.13 11.24 -3.86
CA CYS A 167 -9.22 11.02 -2.76
C CYS A 167 -9.18 12.23 -1.85
N ASN A 168 -8.71 12.06 -0.62
CA ASN A 168 -8.20 13.20 0.14
C ASN A 168 -6.94 13.73 -0.54
N ASP A 169 -6.43 14.89 -0.12
CA ASP A 169 -5.37 15.63 -0.80
C ASP A 169 -4.03 14.87 -0.89
N ILE A 170 -3.92 13.89 -1.80
CA ILE A 170 -2.69 13.17 -2.09
C ILE A 170 -1.76 14.19 -2.78
N PRO A 171 -0.57 14.46 -2.23
CA PRO A 171 0.42 15.31 -2.88
C PRO A 171 0.94 14.63 -4.15
N ALA A 172 1.76 15.34 -4.95
CA ALA A 172 2.38 14.74 -6.13
C ALA A 172 3.15 13.45 -5.76
N ALA A 173 3.95 13.51 -4.69
CA ALA A 173 4.61 12.39 -4.05
C ALA A 173 4.70 12.61 -2.53
N ALA A 174 4.67 11.53 -1.75
CA ALA A 174 4.91 11.55 -0.31
C ALA A 174 5.61 10.27 0.15
N LEU A 175 6.51 10.43 1.14
CA LEU A 175 7.00 9.32 1.94
C LEU A 175 5.93 8.89 2.92
N VAL A 176 5.69 7.59 2.99
CA VAL A 176 4.76 6.97 3.94
C VAL A 176 5.38 5.70 4.54
N PRO A 177 4.88 5.22 5.69
CA PRO A 177 5.31 3.93 6.21
C PRO A 177 5.06 2.81 5.19
N LEU A 178 6.07 1.96 4.98
CA LEU A 178 5.99 0.85 4.04
C LEU A 178 5.01 -0.22 4.58
N ASN A 179 4.22 -0.81 3.68
CA ASN A 179 3.28 -1.90 3.97
C ASN A 179 2.24 -1.61 5.08
N THR A 180 1.98 -0.33 5.37
CA THR A 180 1.02 0.12 6.38
C THR A 180 -0.01 1.05 5.76
N GLU A 181 -1.24 1.06 6.27
CA GLU A 181 -2.26 2.03 5.84
C GLU A 181 -1.71 3.45 5.97
N SER A 182 -1.81 4.22 4.88
CA SER A 182 -1.47 5.64 4.93
C SER A 182 -2.66 6.47 5.39
N LYS A 183 -2.42 7.75 5.67
CA LYS A 183 -3.50 8.72 5.89
C LYS A 183 -4.33 9.01 4.63
N TYR A 184 -3.88 8.55 3.46
CA TYR A 184 -4.56 8.81 2.20
C TYR A 184 -5.63 7.75 1.95
N ARG A 185 -6.79 8.22 1.48
CA ARG A 185 -7.98 7.42 1.24
C ARG A 185 -8.60 7.83 -0.07
N CYS A 186 -9.16 6.87 -0.78
CA CYS A 186 -9.83 7.08 -2.05
C CYS A 186 -11.17 6.34 -2.07
N GLU A 187 -12.17 7.00 -2.64
CA GLU A 187 -13.47 6.43 -2.98
C GLU A 187 -13.55 6.25 -4.49
N ILE A 188 -14.00 5.07 -4.91
CA ILE A 188 -14.26 4.75 -6.31
C ILE A 188 -15.73 5.03 -6.60
N VAL A 189 -16.01 5.79 -7.66
CA VAL A 189 -17.36 6.12 -8.08
C VAL A 189 -17.65 5.47 -9.43
N PHE A 190 -18.71 4.65 -9.46
CA PHE A 190 -19.16 3.96 -10.66
C PHE A 190 -20.11 4.83 -11.51
N PRO A 191 -20.24 4.53 -12.82
CA PRO A 191 -21.13 5.26 -13.71
C PRO A 191 -22.55 5.39 -13.17
N GLY A 192 -23.06 6.63 -13.15
CA GLY A 192 -24.40 6.95 -12.67
C GLY A 192 -24.59 6.86 -11.15
N LYS A 193 -23.51 6.70 -10.37
CA LYS A 193 -23.53 6.73 -8.90
C LYS A 193 -23.00 8.06 -8.36
N GLN A 194 -23.48 8.42 -7.18
CA GLN A 194 -22.94 9.54 -6.40
C GLN A 194 -21.90 9.02 -5.40
N PRO A 195 -20.91 9.84 -4.99
CA PRO A 195 -20.02 9.49 -3.90
C PRO A 195 -20.82 9.29 -2.62
N THR A 196 -20.54 8.19 -1.96
CA THR A 196 -21.10 7.73 -0.70
C THR A 196 -20.34 8.26 0.51
N GLY A 197 -19.11 8.75 0.32
CA GLY A 197 -18.20 9.17 1.37
C GLY A 197 -17.47 8.02 2.07
N TYR A 198 -17.63 6.78 1.60
CA TYR A 198 -16.88 5.61 2.08
C TYR A 198 -15.59 5.45 1.30
N ALA A 199 -14.53 6.10 1.77
CA ALA A 199 -13.21 6.00 1.17
C ALA A 199 -12.36 4.88 1.78
N SER A 200 -11.67 4.11 0.97
CA SER A 200 -10.73 3.07 1.42
C SER A 200 -9.30 3.63 1.54
N PRO A 201 -8.53 3.24 2.56
CA PRO A 201 -7.13 3.61 2.66
C PRO A 201 -6.30 3.04 1.51
N VAL A 202 -5.23 3.75 1.17
CA VAL A 202 -4.17 3.26 0.29
C VAL A 202 -2.87 3.13 1.08
N ARG A 203 -2.00 2.22 0.65
CA ARG A 203 -0.66 2.00 1.23
C ARG A 203 0.40 1.92 0.15
N ALA A 204 1.64 2.25 0.52
CA ALA A 204 2.80 1.95 -0.32
C ALA A 204 3.32 0.54 -0.03
N THR A 205 3.71 -0.19 -1.07
CA THR A 205 4.54 -1.40 -0.96
C THR A 205 5.74 -1.27 -1.89
N GLU A 206 6.71 -2.16 -1.77
CA GLU A 206 7.88 -2.19 -2.67
C GLU A 206 7.50 -2.37 -4.14
N ALA A 207 6.32 -2.92 -4.41
CA ALA A 207 5.78 -3.18 -5.74
C ALA A 207 4.74 -2.14 -6.20
N GLY A 208 4.70 -0.97 -5.56
CA GLY A 208 3.82 0.13 -5.92
C GLY A 208 2.68 0.37 -4.92
N PRO A 209 1.85 1.41 -5.16
CA PRO A 209 0.65 1.67 -4.37
C PRO A 209 -0.32 0.47 -4.38
N ARG A 210 -0.98 0.22 -3.25
CA ARG A 210 -2.03 -0.81 -3.10
C ARG A 210 -3.22 -0.27 -2.30
N ALA A 211 -4.40 -0.84 -2.54
CA ALA A 211 -5.50 -0.72 -1.58
C ALA A 211 -5.06 -1.41 -0.28
N ALA A 212 -5.33 -0.78 0.85
CA ALA A 212 -4.89 -1.31 2.14
C ALA A 212 -5.88 -2.36 2.68
#